data_AF-A0A849PZJ9-F1
#
_entry.id   AF-A0A849PZJ9-F1
#
_cell.length_a   1.000
_cell.length_b   1.000
_cell.length_c   1.000
_cell.angle_alpha   90.00
_cell.angle_beta   90.00
_cell.angle_gamma   90.00
#
_symmetry.space_group_name_H-M   'P 1'
#
loop_
_entity.id
_entity.type
_entity.pdbx_description
1 polymer ?
#
loop_
_entity_poly.entity_id
_entity_poly.type
_entity_poly.pdbx_seq_one_letter_code
_entity_poly.pdbx_strand_id
1 'polypeptide(L)'
;HEFDPEDISMKPSEFLSLNEIGKGKGELKTPIFADIYSENKITGSFIVIDPHTNQTAAAGMISKYNQVSPDKACKAVKTKVIRYPGDKREEAQANYDRLSMQGTHCIYVDDDLLLETLCKGIPVDSEQYSDTIEDLCKIVTRSGVSVVLCSDHLSS
;
A
#
# COMPACT_ATOMS: atom_id res chain seq x y z
N HIS A 1 -23.30 7.63 -7.75
CA HIS A 1 -24.31 6.83 -8.49
C HIS A 1 -25.40 6.45 -7.52
N GLU A 2 -26.65 6.60 -7.95
CA GLU A 2 -27.86 6.24 -7.22
C GLU A 2 -28.47 4.97 -7.83
N PHE A 3 -29.12 4.16 -7.00
CA PHE A 3 -29.83 2.96 -7.42
C PHE A 3 -31.28 3.30 -7.74
N ASP A 4 -31.71 2.98 -8.97
CA ASP A 4 -33.10 3.11 -9.39
C ASP A 4 -33.81 1.75 -9.27
N PRO A 5 -34.84 1.64 -8.41
CA PRO A 5 -35.56 0.39 -8.20
C PRO A 5 -36.52 0.03 -9.34
N GLU A 6 -36.93 0.96 -10.20
CA GLU A 6 -37.89 0.69 -11.29
C GLU A 6 -37.28 -0.19 -12.38
N ASP A 7 -35.98 0.02 -12.67
CA ASP A 7 -35.24 -0.72 -13.70
C ASP A 7 -34.05 -1.53 -13.15
N ILE A 8 -33.84 -1.52 -11.82
CA ILE A 8 -32.75 -2.22 -11.12
C ILE A 8 -31.38 -1.80 -11.70
N SER A 9 -31.18 -0.49 -11.87
CA SER A 9 -29.96 0.06 -12.45
C SER A 9 -29.27 1.10 -11.56
N MET A 10 -28.01 1.40 -11.87
CA MET A 10 -27.28 2.49 -11.23
C MET A 10 -27.22 3.69 -12.17
N LYS A 11 -27.76 4.83 -11.74
CA LYS A 11 -27.75 6.08 -12.51
C LYS A 11 -26.68 7.03 -11.99
N PRO A 12 -26.02 7.83 -12.87
CA PRO A 12 -25.15 8.91 -12.43
C PRO A 12 -25.94 9.88 -11.55
N SER A 13 -25.39 10.18 -10.38
CA SER A 13 -25.94 11.16 -9.46
C SER A 13 -24.80 11.73 -8.61
N GLU A 14 -24.85 13.03 -8.37
CA GLU A 14 -23.89 13.78 -7.56
C GLU A 14 -24.20 13.70 -6.06
N PHE A 15 -25.47 13.51 -5.70
CA PHE A 15 -25.95 13.51 -4.32
C PHE A 15 -26.86 12.32 -4.06
N LEU A 16 -27.05 11.97 -2.79
CA LEU A 16 -28.06 11.02 -2.35
C LEU A 16 -28.97 11.73 -1.36
N SER A 17 -30.28 11.72 -1.64
CA SER A 17 -31.32 12.19 -0.73
C SER A 17 -31.62 11.17 0.35
N LEU A 18 -32.47 11.57 1.30
CA LEU A 18 -32.92 10.68 2.36
C LEU A 18 -33.61 9.44 1.77
N ASN A 19 -33.22 8.26 2.24
CA ASN A 19 -33.68 6.94 1.79
C ASN A 19 -33.22 6.51 0.39
N GLU A 20 -32.40 7.29 -0.30
CA GLU A 20 -31.77 6.83 -1.54
C GLU A 20 -30.60 5.89 -1.23
N ILE A 21 -30.40 4.90 -2.09
CA ILE A 21 -29.29 3.96 -2.01
C ILE A 21 -28.35 4.30 -3.16
N GLY A 22 -27.05 4.27 -2.90
CA GLY A 22 -26.08 4.56 -3.94
C GLY A 22 -24.73 3.91 -3.72
N LYS A 23 -23.90 4.03 -4.74
CA LYS A 23 -22.50 3.64 -4.72
C LYS A 23 -21.63 4.88 -4.84
N GLY A 24 -20.78 5.05 -3.83
CA GLY A 24 -19.82 6.14 -3.73
C GLY A 24 -18.41 5.63 -3.40
N LYS A 25 -17.44 6.53 -3.52
CA LYS A 25 -16.07 6.34 -3.04
C LYS A 25 -15.83 7.37 -1.95
N GLY A 26 -15.37 6.91 -0.79
CA GLY A 26 -14.92 7.76 0.31
C GLY A 26 -13.41 7.63 0.51
N GLU A 27 -12.81 8.65 1.11
CA GLU A 27 -11.43 8.65 1.55
C GLU A 27 -11.39 8.92 3.06
N LEU A 28 -10.54 8.18 3.77
CA LEU A 28 -10.37 8.31 5.21
C LEU A 28 -9.06 9.03 5.50
N LYS A 29 -9.04 9.85 6.56
CA LYS A 29 -7.82 10.56 6.98
C LYS A 29 -6.69 9.61 7.38
N THR A 30 -7.02 8.44 7.88
CA THR A 30 -6.07 7.40 8.31
C THR A 30 -6.55 6.02 7.87
N PRO A 31 -5.64 5.10 7.51
CA PRO A 31 -5.97 3.70 7.27
C PRO A 31 -6.69 3.05 8.46
N ILE A 32 -7.60 2.12 8.18
CA ILE A 32 -8.29 1.30 9.19
C ILE A 32 -8.26 -0.18 8.79
N PHE A 33 -8.49 -1.06 9.76
CA PHE A 33 -8.85 -2.45 9.48
C PHE A 33 -10.30 -2.50 9.02
N ALA A 34 -10.53 -3.07 7.83
CA ALA A 34 -11.86 -3.23 7.26
C ALA A 34 -11.90 -4.48 6.40
N ASP A 35 -13.07 -5.12 6.36
CA ASP A 35 -13.36 -6.27 5.50
C ASP A 35 -14.39 -5.90 4.45
N ILE A 36 -14.52 -6.72 3.40
CA ILE A 36 -15.65 -6.61 2.49
C ILE A 36 -16.90 -7.08 3.23
N TYR A 37 -17.99 -6.31 3.17
CA TYR A 37 -19.23 -6.59 3.90
C TYR A 37 -19.78 -8.01 3.67
N SER A 38 -19.67 -8.52 2.43
CA SER A 38 -20.12 -9.87 2.09
C SER A 38 -19.31 -10.98 2.77
N GLU A 39 -18.07 -10.70 3.18
CA GLU A 39 -17.19 -11.63 3.87
C GLU A 39 -17.35 -11.51 5.39
N ASN A 40 -17.39 -10.28 5.90
CA ASN A 40 -17.64 -10.01 7.32
C ASN A 40 -18.53 -8.79 7.50
N LYS A 41 -19.77 -9.03 7.94
CA LYS A 41 -20.77 -7.97 8.14
C LYS A 41 -20.43 -7.01 9.27
N ILE A 42 -19.70 -7.48 10.29
CA ILE A 42 -19.38 -6.68 11.48
C ILE A 42 -18.34 -5.62 11.13
N THR A 43 -17.24 -6.02 10.48
CA THR A 43 -16.10 -5.14 10.13
C THR A 43 -16.17 -4.56 8.72
N GLY A 44 -17.14 -4.98 7.92
CA GLY A 44 -17.44 -4.41 6.60
C GLY A 44 -18.64 -3.47 6.56
N SER A 45 -19.29 -3.19 7.70
CA SER A 45 -20.34 -2.16 7.80
C SER A 45 -19.84 -0.94 8.59
N PHE A 46 -20.40 0.23 8.30
CA PHE A 46 -20.06 1.48 8.98
C PHE A 46 -21.25 2.45 8.95
N ILE A 47 -21.16 3.50 9.76
CA ILE A 47 -22.07 4.64 9.72
C ILE A 47 -21.28 5.92 9.47
N VAL A 48 -21.91 6.90 8.82
CA VAL A 48 -21.37 8.24 8.64
C VAL A 48 -22.07 9.15 9.63
N ILE A 49 -21.31 9.84 10.45
CA ILE A 49 -21.81 10.81 11.43
C ILE A 49 -21.53 12.22 10.92
N ASP A 50 -22.55 13.07 10.91
CA ASP A 50 -22.37 14.50 10.65
C ASP A 50 -21.67 15.16 11.86
N PRO A 51 -20.49 15.75 11.69
CA PRO A 51 -19.72 16.35 12.79
C PRO A 51 -20.38 17.60 13.41
N HIS A 52 -21.32 18.25 12.72
CA HIS A 52 -21.99 19.45 13.24
C HIS A 52 -23.21 19.10 14.10
N THR A 53 -23.97 18.08 13.69
CA THR A 53 -25.23 17.69 14.35
C THR A 53 -25.10 16.44 15.22
N ASN A 54 -24.02 15.66 15.08
CA ASN A 54 -23.82 14.34 15.66
C ASN A 54 -24.90 13.31 15.26
N GLN A 55 -25.68 13.58 14.21
CA GLN A 55 -26.67 12.64 13.71
C GLN A 55 -26.03 11.66 12.71
N THR A 56 -26.61 10.48 12.61
CA THR A 56 -26.26 9.52 11.55
C THR A 56 -26.73 10.06 10.21
N ALA A 57 -25.79 10.46 9.36
CA ALA A 57 -26.05 10.96 8.03
C ALA A 57 -26.29 9.81 7.03
N ALA A 58 -25.60 8.67 7.22
CA ALA A 58 -25.75 7.50 6.36
C ALA A 58 -25.30 6.21 7.07
N ALA A 59 -25.73 5.07 6.53
CA ALA A 59 -25.15 3.75 6.80
C ALA A 59 -24.48 3.23 5.52
N GLY A 60 -23.38 2.49 5.67
CA GLY A 60 -22.56 2.05 4.55
C GLY A 60 -22.11 0.60 4.67
N MET A 61 -21.90 -0.01 3.51
CA MET A 61 -21.36 -1.35 3.35
C MET A 61 -20.14 -1.29 2.44
N ILE A 62 -19.02 -1.88 2.87
CA ILE A 62 -17.78 -1.87 2.12
C ILE A 62 -17.83 -2.97 1.05
N SER A 63 -17.93 -2.58 -0.22
CA SER A 63 -17.85 -3.52 -1.35
C SER A 63 -16.44 -3.65 -1.94
N LYS A 64 -15.60 -2.64 -1.72
CA LYS A 64 -14.23 -2.54 -2.23
C LYS A 64 -13.47 -1.50 -1.39
N TYR A 65 -12.21 -1.77 -1.10
CA TYR A 65 -11.28 -0.81 -0.51
C TYR A 65 -9.95 -0.87 -1.25
N ASN A 66 -9.18 0.21 -1.13
CA ASN A 66 -7.77 0.18 -1.51
C ASN A 66 -6.97 -0.16 -0.26
N GLN A 67 -6.23 -1.27 -0.28
CA GLN A 67 -5.34 -1.61 0.83
C GLN A 67 -4.22 -0.58 0.93
N VAL A 68 -3.93 -0.18 2.16
CA VAL A 68 -2.92 0.82 2.51
C VAL A 68 -1.85 0.25 3.46
N SER A 69 -1.77 -1.09 3.63
CA SER A 69 -0.82 -1.76 4.53
C SER A 69 -0.22 -3.06 3.96
N PRO A 70 1.00 -3.46 4.38
CA PRO A 70 2.00 -4.11 3.51
C PRO A 70 1.85 -5.64 3.33
N ASP A 71 1.36 -6.37 4.33
CA ASP A 71 1.75 -7.79 4.46
C ASP A 71 0.80 -8.84 3.86
N LYS A 72 -0.38 -8.47 3.32
CA LYS A 72 -1.36 -9.46 2.78
C LYS A 72 -1.62 -9.37 1.29
N ALA A 73 -0.88 -8.53 0.58
CA ALA A 73 -1.01 -8.33 -0.86
C ALA A 73 -0.10 -9.26 -1.70
N CYS A 74 0.54 -10.26 -1.09
CA CYS A 74 1.64 -11.02 -1.70
C CYS A 74 1.28 -11.93 -2.89
N LYS A 75 0.01 -12.04 -3.31
CA LYS A 75 -0.32 -12.78 -4.54
C LYS A 75 -0.59 -11.90 -5.76
N ALA A 76 -0.89 -10.62 -5.59
CA ALA A 76 -1.25 -9.72 -6.69
C ALA A 76 -0.35 -8.47 -6.81
N VAL A 77 0.43 -8.12 -5.78
CA VAL A 77 1.39 -7.02 -5.87
C VAL A 77 2.59 -7.48 -6.67
N LYS A 78 2.81 -6.86 -7.83
CA LYS A 78 4.02 -7.04 -8.62
C LYS A 78 5.15 -6.25 -7.96
N THR A 79 5.71 -6.81 -6.89
CA THR A 79 6.89 -6.24 -6.21
C THR A 79 8.08 -6.20 -7.14
N LYS A 80 8.93 -5.19 -6.99
CA LYS A 80 10.17 -5.06 -7.76
C LYS A 80 11.35 -4.81 -6.84
N VAL A 81 12.50 -5.34 -7.21
CA VAL A 81 13.81 -4.90 -6.72
C VAL A 81 14.36 -3.97 -7.79
N ILE A 82 14.56 -2.70 -7.46
CA ILE A 82 15.09 -1.67 -8.35
C ILE A 82 16.49 -1.36 -7.86
N ARG A 83 17.49 -1.71 -8.65
CA ARG A 83 18.89 -1.57 -8.29
C ARG A 83 19.48 -0.32 -8.93
N TYR A 84 20.25 0.40 -8.15
CA TYR A 84 21.06 1.55 -8.54
C TYR A 84 22.51 1.28 -8.13
N PRO A 85 23.49 1.71 -8.94
CA PRO A 85 24.87 1.79 -8.48
C PRO A 85 24.97 2.82 -7.34
N GLY A 86 25.98 2.69 -6.47
CA GLY A 86 26.15 3.51 -5.28
C GLY A 86 26.48 4.98 -5.59
N ASP A 87 26.96 5.29 -6.79
CA ASP A 87 27.14 6.67 -7.27
C ASP A 87 25.82 7.37 -7.62
N LYS A 88 24.70 6.63 -7.71
CA LYS A 88 23.38 7.14 -8.07
C LYS A 88 22.41 7.28 -6.89
N ARG A 89 22.92 7.58 -5.69
CA ARG A 89 22.10 7.74 -4.48
C ARG A 89 20.95 8.74 -4.63
N GLU A 90 21.19 9.90 -5.25
CA GLU A 90 20.14 10.91 -5.46
C GLU A 90 19.02 10.42 -6.38
N GLU A 91 19.37 9.73 -7.47
CA GLU A 91 18.40 9.14 -8.41
C GLU A 91 17.59 8.03 -7.75
N ALA A 92 18.26 7.19 -6.95
CA ALA A 92 17.63 6.13 -6.18
C ALA A 92 16.64 6.68 -5.15
N GLN A 93 17.05 7.71 -4.38
CA GLN A 93 16.20 8.36 -3.39
C GLN A 93 14.99 9.03 -4.03
N ALA A 94 15.18 9.76 -5.14
CA ALA A 94 14.08 10.39 -5.86
C ALA A 94 13.08 9.36 -6.40
N ASN A 95 13.55 8.19 -6.86
CA ASN A 95 12.66 7.12 -7.28
C ASN A 95 11.90 6.49 -6.10
N TYR A 96 12.58 6.27 -4.97
CA TYR A 96 11.94 5.82 -3.73
C TYR A 96 10.82 6.79 -3.29
N ASP A 97 11.11 8.09 -3.23
CA ASP A 97 10.13 9.12 -2.85
C ASP A 97 8.93 9.10 -3.80
N ARG A 98 9.18 9.02 -5.11
CA ARG A 98 8.13 8.94 -6.13
C ARG A 98 7.25 7.69 -5.96
N LEU A 99 7.85 6.53 -5.71
CA LEU A 99 7.11 5.27 -5.51
C LEU A 99 6.25 5.34 -4.24
N SER A 100 6.83 5.87 -3.16
CA SER A 100 6.15 6.09 -1.88
C SER A 100 4.96 7.04 -2.04
N MET A 101 5.15 8.19 -2.72
CA MET A 101 4.08 9.15 -3.01
C MET A 101 2.95 8.58 -3.88
N GLN A 102 3.25 7.58 -4.72
CA GLN A 102 2.25 6.87 -5.54
C GLN A 102 1.53 5.75 -4.79
N GLY A 103 1.79 5.57 -3.48
CA GLY A 103 1.20 4.52 -2.66
C GLY A 103 1.80 3.14 -2.92
N THR A 104 2.97 3.05 -3.56
CA THR A 104 3.69 1.78 -3.70
C THR A 104 4.40 1.48 -2.37
N HIS A 105 4.07 0.33 -1.77
CA HIS A 105 4.82 -0.18 -0.62
C HIS A 105 6.27 -0.46 -1.03
N CYS A 106 7.21 0.35 -0.54
CA CYS A 106 8.62 0.19 -0.83
C CYS A 106 9.51 0.60 0.34
N ILE A 107 10.73 0.07 0.35
CA ILE A 107 11.83 0.49 1.23
C ILE A 107 13.02 0.96 0.40
N TYR A 108 13.82 1.85 0.98
CA TYR A 108 15.13 2.24 0.48
C TYR A 108 16.22 1.53 1.29
N VAL A 109 17.22 0.98 0.61
CA VAL A 109 18.36 0.28 1.21
C VAL A 109 19.63 0.71 0.50
N ASP A 110 20.63 1.14 1.26
CA ASP A 110 21.98 1.42 0.77
C ASP A 110 23.05 0.67 1.58
N ASP A 111 24.29 0.73 1.11
CA ASP A 111 25.42 0.07 1.78
C ASP A 111 25.63 0.58 3.22
N ASP A 112 25.40 1.87 3.46
CA ASP A 112 25.56 2.47 4.79
C ASP A 112 24.55 1.85 5.78
N LEU A 113 23.27 1.79 5.40
CA LEU A 113 22.22 1.17 6.20
C LEU A 113 22.48 -0.33 6.43
N LEU A 114 22.96 -1.04 5.41
CA LEU A 114 23.28 -2.46 5.52
C LEU A 114 24.41 -2.70 6.51
N LEU A 115 25.51 -1.95 6.41
CA LEU A 115 26.67 -2.07 7.29
C LEU A 115 26.38 -1.64 8.74
N GLU A 116 25.44 -0.72 8.94
CA GLU A 116 24.96 -0.35 10.29
C GLU A 116 24.05 -1.43 10.91
N THR A 117 23.41 -2.27 10.08
CA THR A 117 22.36 -3.21 10.52
C THR A 117 22.67 -4.67 10.16
N LEU A 118 22.12 -5.19 9.07
CA LEU A 118 22.10 -6.59 8.68
C LEU A 118 23.50 -7.13 8.33
N CYS A 119 24.35 -6.28 7.77
CA CYS A 119 25.69 -6.62 7.32
C CYS A 119 26.77 -6.11 8.27
N LYS A 120 26.44 -5.81 9.52
CA LYS A 120 27.42 -5.31 10.49
C LYS A 120 28.55 -6.32 10.71
N GLY A 121 29.77 -5.90 10.37
CA GLY A 121 30.97 -6.73 10.48
C GLY A 121 31.16 -7.73 9.33
N ILE A 122 30.32 -7.67 8.29
CA ILE A 122 30.46 -8.45 7.07
C ILE A 122 31.26 -7.61 6.05
N PRO A 123 32.38 -8.12 5.48
CA PRO A 123 33.12 -7.41 4.44
C PRO A 123 32.27 -7.22 3.17
N VAL A 124 32.26 -6.02 2.60
CA VAL A 124 31.44 -5.67 1.42
C VAL A 124 31.75 -6.50 0.17
N ASP A 125 33.00 -6.95 0.02
CA ASP A 125 33.43 -7.77 -1.13
C ASP A 125 33.24 -9.29 -0.90
N SER A 126 32.54 -9.68 0.16
CA SER A 126 32.30 -11.09 0.48
C SER A 126 31.01 -11.62 -0.15
N GLU A 127 31.01 -12.90 -0.53
CA GLU A 127 29.80 -13.61 -0.99
C GLU A 127 28.68 -13.55 0.08
N GLN A 128 29.06 -13.54 1.36
CA GLN A 128 28.13 -13.40 2.48
C GLN A 128 27.36 -12.06 2.44
N TYR A 129 28.01 -10.97 2.01
CA TYR A 129 27.36 -9.67 1.88
C TYR A 129 26.31 -9.69 0.77
N SER A 130 26.67 -10.21 -0.42
CA SER A 130 25.74 -10.35 -1.54
C SER A 130 24.56 -11.27 -1.21
N ASP A 131 24.81 -12.41 -0.55
CA ASP A 131 23.76 -13.36 -0.17
C ASP A 131 22.77 -12.74 0.82
N THR A 132 23.28 -11.98 1.80
CA THR A 132 22.44 -11.29 2.79
C THR A 132 21.52 -10.27 2.11
N ILE A 133 22.03 -9.52 1.12
CA ILE A 133 21.23 -8.56 0.35
C ILE A 133 20.19 -9.28 -0.50
N GLU A 134 20.55 -10.39 -1.16
CA GLU A 134 19.60 -11.17 -1.94
C GLU A 134 18.50 -11.78 -1.08
N ASP A 135 18.84 -12.32 0.09
CA ASP A 135 17.87 -12.88 1.02
C ASP A 135 16.96 -11.80 1.61
N LEU A 136 17.50 -10.61 1.93
CA LEU A 136 16.70 -9.44 2.27
C LEU A 136 15.71 -9.11 1.15
N CYS A 137 16.17 -9.01 -0.09
CA CYS A 137 15.33 -8.72 -1.25
C CYS A 137 14.21 -9.76 -1.42
N LYS A 138 14.53 -11.05 -1.26
CA LYS A 138 13.53 -12.13 -1.32
C LYS A 138 12.51 -12.01 -0.19
N ILE A 139 12.93 -11.77 1.04
CA ILE A 139 12.02 -11.65 2.19
C ILE A 139 11.08 -10.47 1.99
N VAL A 140 11.62 -9.30 1.67
CA VAL A 140 10.85 -8.05 1.53
C VAL A 140 9.85 -8.15 0.37
N THR A 141 10.28 -8.66 -0.79
CA THR A 141 9.38 -8.86 -1.94
C THR A 141 8.32 -9.92 -1.68
N ARG A 142 8.65 -11.01 -0.98
CA ARG A 142 7.65 -12.01 -0.54
C ARG A 142 6.63 -11.46 0.45
N SER A 143 6.95 -10.38 1.14
CA SER A 143 6.04 -9.65 2.02
C SER A 143 5.25 -8.56 1.30
N GLY A 144 5.34 -8.44 -0.03
CA GLY A 144 4.55 -7.48 -0.81
C GLY A 144 5.16 -6.08 -0.87
N VAL A 145 6.41 -5.92 -0.44
CA VAL A 145 7.12 -4.63 -0.39
C VAL A 145 8.19 -4.62 -1.49
N SER A 146 8.26 -3.52 -2.25
CA SER A 146 9.31 -3.31 -3.26
C SER A 146 10.59 -2.79 -2.61
N VAL A 147 11.73 -3.04 -3.22
CA VAL A 147 13.04 -2.61 -2.70
C VAL A 147 13.66 -1.66 -3.71
N VAL A 148 14.07 -0.47 -3.26
CA VAL A 148 15.00 0.40 -3.97
C VAL A 148 16.35 0.22 -3.30
N LEU A 149 17.30 -0.35 -4.04
CA LEU A 149 18.61 -0.76 -3.53
C LEU A 149 19.69 0.04 -4.23
N CYS A 150 20.52 0.75 -3.47
CA CYS A 150 21.63 1.53 -3.97
C CYS A 150 22.94 0.98 -3.39
N SER A 151 23.73 0.28 -4.21
CA SER A 151 24.94 -0.38 -3.72
C SER A 151 25.97 -0.50 -4.82
N ASP A 152 27.24 -0.33 -4.46
CA ASP A 152 28.39 -0.48 -5.35
C ASP A 152 28.89 -1.93 -5.44
N HIS A 153 28.40 -2.80 -4.54
CA HIS A 153 28.96 -4.14 -4.30
C HIS A 153 28.08 -5.27 -4.85
N LEU A 154 27.13 -4.94 -5.71
CA LEU A 154 26.28 -5.91 -6.40
C LEU A 154 26.80 -6.10 -7.82
N SER A 155 27.40 -7.25 -8.09
CA SER A 155 27.77 -7.65 -9.45
C SER A 155 26.51 -7.72 -10.33
N SER A 156 26.62 -7.16 -11.55
CA SER A 156 25.60 -7.20 -12.61
C SER A 156 25.07 -8.60 -12.90
#